data_AF-A0A961DTA4-F1
#
_entry.id   AF-A0A961DTA4-F1
#
_cell.length_a   1.000
_cell.length_b   1.000
_cell.length_c   1.000
_cell.angle_alpha   90.00
_cell.angle_beta   90.00
_cell.angle_gamma   90.00
#
_symmetry.space_group_name_H-M   'P 1'
#
loop_
_entity.id
_entity.type
_entity.pdbx_description
1 polymer ?
#
loop_
_entity_poly.entity_id
_entity_poly.type
_entity_poly.pdbx_seq_one_letter_code
_entity_poly.pdbx_strand_id
1 'polypeptide(L)'
;MRSVDDHRRIVAELISARTPQRCGLAEALGLVLAGDLVAPLSLPVFDNSAMDGYAIRAEDIAAASADSPVELPVAADIPAGRTDRLTLTAGTAHRIMTGAPLPAGATAVVPVEATDGGMPTVTIRSAARTGQHIRKAGEDVTAGMTVLRAGQVITPAALGLVAAQGVGTLTVIPRQRVLVVSTGSELVPAGTDLAPGQIYESNAVMLAAAARDAGAEVVDVAMCPDDVEKFRALLDSHAGRADLVITSGGVSAGAYEVVKDAFGSTGVEFVKVAMQPGMPQGAGRTSDGCPIITLPGNPVSALVSFEVFIRPALRAAMGMPNPERPRRTAVLTEALTSPRGKRQFRRGVYDPGSGTVTGYGPAASHHLRWLASANCLLDIPEDVMHVDAGEEVEMWVISPTGPD
;
A
#
# COMPACT_ATOMS: atom_id res chain seq x y z
N MET A 1 -3.39 22.55 27.64
CA MET A 1 -2.83 22.08 26.35
C MET A 1 -3.76 21.01 25.82
N ARG A 2 -3.93 20.88 24.51
CA ARG A 2 -4.73 19.79 23.91
C ARG A 2 -3.99 18.46 24.09
N SER A 3 -4.69 17.38 24.38
CA SER A 3 -4.07 16.04 24.42
C SER A 3 -3.63 15.60 23.01
N VAL A 4 -2.72 14.62 22.93
CA VAL A 4 -2.31 14.04 21.63
C VAL A 4 -3.51 13.39 20.95
N ASP A 5 -4.32 12.64 21.69
CA ASP A 5 -5.44 11.89 21.13
C ASP A 5 -6.56 12.81 20.63
N ASP A 6 -6.86 13.91 21.34
CA ASP A 6 -7.82 14.92 20.88
C ASP A 6 -7.36 15.60 19.59
N HIS A 7 -6.07 15.96 19.51
CA HIS A 7 -5.53 16.57 18.29
C HIS A 7 -5.55 15.58 17.12
N ARG A 8 -5.19 14.32 17.37
CA ARG A 8 -5.24 13.24 16.37
C ARG A 8 -6.66 13.04 15.83
N ARG A 9 -7.67 13.08 16.69
CA ARG A 9 -9.09 12.98 16.28
C ARG A 9 -9.50 14.15 15.37
N ILE A 10 -9.15 15.38 15.74
CA ILE A 10 -9.45 16.58 14.93
C ILE A 10 -8.79 16.50 13.54
N VAL A 11 -7.52 16.10 13.47
CA VAL A 11 -6.82 15.92 12.19
C VAL A 11 -7.47 14.82 11.35
N ALA A 12 -7.85 13.70 11.96
CA ALA A 12 -8.54 12.60 11.27
C ALA A 12 -9.92 13.02 10.72
N GLU A 13 -10.68 13.84 11.46
CA GLU A 13 -11.98 14.36 11.01
C GLU A 13 -11.87 15.33 9.82
N LEU A 14 -10.71 15.98 9.63
CA LEU A 14 -10.48 16.89 8.51
C LEU A 14 -10.14 16.15 7.20
N ILE A 15 -9.35 15.08 7.29
CA ILE A 15 -8.82 14.35 6.13
C ILE A 15 -9.81 13.24 5.74
N SER A 16 -10.66 13.53 4.76
CA SER A 16 -11.69 12.59 4.29
C SER A 16 -11.25 11.80 3.05
N ALA A 17 -11.85 10.63 2.88
CA ALA A 17 -11.68 9.85 1.66
C ALA A 17 -12.14 10.62 0.42
N ARG A 18 -11.35 10.53 -0.65
CA ARG A 18 -11.77 11.00 -1.98
C ARG A 18 -12.86 10.09 -2.53
N THR A 19 -13.72 10.64 -3.37
CA THR A 19 -14.73 9.86 -4.09
C THR A 19 -14.05 8.73 -4.88
N PRO A 20 -14.53 7.47 -4.75
CA PRO A 20 -14.01 6.36 -5.54
C PRO A 20 -14.06 6.66 -7.03
N GLN A 21 -13.01 6.25 -7.75
CA GLN A 21 -12.88 6.48 -9.18
C GLN A 21 -12.57 5.17 -9.92
N ARG A 22 -12.98 5.12 -11.19
CA ARG A 22 -12.65 4.01 -12.07
C ARG A 22 -11.30 4.27 -12.73
N CYS A 23 -10.38 3.31 -12.67
CA CYS A 23 -9.07 3.39 -13.32
C CYS A 23 -8.73 2.11 -14.08
N GLY A 24 -7.74 2.19 -14.97
CA GLY A 24 -7.20 1.02 -15.65
C GLY A 24 -6.40 0.13 -14.71
N LEU A 25 -6.17 -1.14 -15.09
CA LEU A 25 -5.43 -2.10 -14.26
C LEU A 25 -4.01 -1.65 -13.94
N ALA A 26 -3.34 -0.96 -14.88
CA ALA A 26 -1.97 -0.47 -14.69
C ALA A 26 -1.85 0.60 -13.58
N GLU A 27 -2.92 1.36 -13.35
CA GLU A 27 -2.97 2.45 -12.36
C GLU A 27 -3.50 1.97 -11.00
N ALA A 28 -4.10 0.77 -10.97
CA ALA A 28 -4.79 0.25 -9.80
C ALA A 28 -3.85 -0.37 -8.76
N LEU A 29 -2.60 -0.69 -9.13
CA LEU A 29 -1.63 -1.33 -8.23
C LEU A 29 -1.41 -0.51 -6.95
N GLY A 30 -1.58 -1.16 -5.80
CA GLY A 30 -1.41 -0.55 -4.49
C GLY A 30 -2.53 0.40 -4.07
N LEU A 31 -3.58 0.57 -4.87
CA LEU A 31 -4.81 1.26 -4.46
C LEU A 31 -5.76 0.28 -3.76
N VAL A 32 -6.78 0.83 -3.10
CA VAL A 32 -7.77 0.06 -2.36
C VAL A 32 -9.05 -0.08 -3.17
N LEU A 33 -9.57 -1.30 -3.28
CA LEU A 33 -10.80 -1.58 -4.00
C LEU A 33 -12.00 -0.96 -3.29
N ALA A 34 -12.83 -0.20 -4.00
CA ALA A 34 -13.97 0.51 -3.40
C ALA A 34 -15.24 -0.34 -3.31
N GLY A 35 -15.32 -1.46 -4.02
CA GLY A 35 -16.47 -2.36 -4.04
C GLY A 35 -16.05 -3.78 -4.39
N ASP A 36 -16.80 -4.78 -3.96
CA ASP A 36 -16.50 -6.19 -4.24
C ASP A 36 -16.39 -6.45 -5.76
N LEU A 37 -15.40 -7.25 -6.16
CA LEU A 37 -15.34 -7.80 -7.51
C LEU A 37 -16.06 -9.15 -7.51
N VAL A 38 -17.22 -9.18 -8.15
CA VAL A 38 -17.95 -10.41 -8.44
C VAL A 38 -17.47 -10.94 -9.80
N ALA A 39 -17.11 -12.22 -9.84
CA ALA A 39 -16.61 -12.92 -11.01
C ALA A 39 -17.65 -12.91 -12.15
N PRO A 40 -17.40 -12.22 -13.29
CA PRO A 40 -18.32 -12.26 -14.42
C PRO A 40 -18.31 -13.61 -15.17
N LEU A 41 -17.22 -14.37 -15.04
CA LEU A 41 -17.02 -15.65 -15.71
C LEU A 41 -16.39 -16.66 -14.75
N SER A 42 -16.50 -17.93 -15.11
CA SER A 42 -15.84 -19.03 -14.40
C SER A 42 -14.40 -19.19 -14.88
N LEU A 43 -13.49 -19.57 -13.98
CA LEU A 43 -12.13 -19.98 -14.31
C LEU A 43 -11.87 -21.43 -13.87
N PRO A 44 -11.31 -22.27 -14.75
CA PRO A 44 -11.16 -22.06 -16.19
C PRO A 44 -12.49 -21.80 -16.91
N VAL A 45 -12.45 -21.15 -18.08
CA VAL A 45 -13.67 -20.79 -18.86
C VAL A 45 -14.34 -22.01 -19.50
N PHE A 46 -13.56 -23.07 -19.74
CA PHE A 46 -13.98 -24.31 -20.35
C PHE A 46 -13.16 -25.47 -19.77
N ASP A 47 -13.69 -26.69 -19.91
CA ASP A 47 -12.94 -27.91 -19.64
C ASP A 47 -11.69 -27.93 -20.52
N ASN A 48 -10.52 -28.01 -19.91
CA ASN A 48 -9.24 -27.96 -20.62
C ASN A 48 -8.26 -29.04 -20.16
N SER A 49 -7.30 -29.35 -21.03
CA SER A 49 -6.28 -30.34 -20.72
C SER A 49 -5.33 -29.85 -19.64
N ALA A 50 -5.09 -30.67 -18.61
CA ALA A 50 -4.09 -30.39 -17.58
C ALA A 50 -2.66 -30.70 -18.02
N MET A 51 -2.49 -31.48 -19.10
CA MET A 51 -1.23 -32.02 -19.60
C MET A 51 -1.17 -31.97 -21.12
N ASP A 52 0.02 -32.07 -21.70
CA ASP A 52 0.19 -32.38 -23.12
C ASP A 52 -0.03 -33.88 -23.34
N GLY A 53 -0.78 -34.27 -24.37
CA GLY A 53 -1.12 -35.68 -24.58
C GLY A 53 -2.24 -35.92 -25.57
N TYR A 54 -3.13 -36.86 -25.24
CA TYR A 54 -4.20 -37.34 -26.12
C TYR A 54 -5.55 -37.30 -25.41
N ALA A 55 -6.47 -36.49 -25.94
CA ALA A 55 -7.87 -36.50 -25.54
C ALA A 55 -8.55 -37.75 -26.13
N ILE A 56 -9.13 -38.55 -25.25
CA ILE A 56 -9.72 -39.86 -25.57
C ILE A 56 -11.05 -40.06 -24.82
N ARG A 57 -11.79 -41.12 -25.17
CA ARG A 57 -12.85 -41.67 -24.30
C ARG A 57 -12.22 -42.74 -23.42
N ALA A 58 -12.33 -42.61 -22.10
CA ALA A 58 -11.75 -43.55 -21.15
C ALA A 58 -12.20 -45.01 -21.39
N GLU A 59 -13.43 -45.21 -21.85
CA GLU A 59 -13.99 -46.52 -22.22
C GLU A 59 -13.29 -47.18 -23.43
N ASP A 60 -12.79 -46.41 -24.40
CA ASP A 60 -12.10 -46.94 -25.58
C ASP A 60 -10.76 -47.59 -25.21
N ILE A 61 -10.18 -47.23 -24.06
CA ILE A 61 -8.90 -47.73 -23.56
C ILE A 61 -9.03 -48.49 -22.24
N ALA A 62 -10.24 -48.87 -21.82
CA ALA A 62 -10.47 -49.48 -20.51
C ALA A 62 -9.69 -50.79 -20.29
N ALA A 63 -9.39 -51.53 -21.38
CA ALA A 63 -8.61 -52.76 -21.36
C ALA A 63 -7.10 -52.55 -21.63
N ALA A 64 -6.64 -51.32 -21.82
CA ALA A 64 -5.25 -51.04 -22.16
C ALA A 64 -4.30 -51.42 -21.02
N SER A 65 -3.27 -52.19 -21.35
CA SER A 65 -2.20 -52.60 -20.43
C SER A 65 -0.86 -52.65 -21.15
N ALA A 66 0.24 -52.84 -20.41
CA ALA A 66 1.57 -52.94 -21.00
C ALA A 66 1.69 -54.11 -21.99
N ASP A 67 1.05 -55.24 -21.66
CA ASP A 67 1.07 -56.48 -22.46
C ASP A 67 0.02 -56.47 -23.59
N SER A 68 -1.03 -55.66 -23.45
CA SER A 68 -2.10 -55.50 -24.45
C SER A 68 -2.42 -54.01 -24.62
N PRO A 69 -1.58 -53.25 -25.36
CA PRO A 69 -1.82 -51.85 -25.61
C PRO A 69 -3.02 -51.65 -26.54
N VAL A 70 -3.65 -50.47 -26.46
CA VAL A 70 -4.69 -50.03 -27.39
C VAL A 70 -4.08 -49.01 -28.34
N GLU A 71 -4.28 -49.22 -29.64
CA GLU A 71 -3.90 -48.28 -30.69
C GLU A 71 -5.11 -47.47 -31.13
N LEU A 72 -5.02 -46.15 -31.08
CA LEU A 72 -6.08 -45.25 -31.54
C LEU A 72 -5.58 -44.37 -32.69
N PRO A 73 -6.33 -44.24 -33.80
CA PRO A 73 -6.03 -43.25 -34.82
C PRO A 73 -6.18 -41.83 -34.25
N VAL A 74 -5.22 -40.98 -34.54
CA VAL A 74 -5.18 -39.58 -34.13
C VAL A 74 -5.84 -38.72 -35.21
N ALA A 75 -7.09 -38.33 -34.96
CA ALA A 75 -7.94 -37.67 -35.96
C ALA A 75 -7.72 -36.14 -36.04
N ALA A 76 -7.13 -35.53 -35.02
CA ALA A 76 -6.83 -34.10 -34.99
C ALA A 76 -5.70 -33.76 -34.02
N ASP A 77 -5.13 -32.56 -34.23
CA ASP A 77 -4.16 -31.93 -33.34
C ASP A 77 -4.75 -30.60 -32.81
N ILE A 78 -4.77 -30.44 -31.48
CA ILE A 78 -5.45 -29.34 -30.77
C ILE A 78 -4.40 -28.51 -30.01
N PRO A 79 -3.79 -27.50 -30.65
CA PRO A 79 -2.92 -26.57 -29.96
C PRO A 79 -3.72 -25.63 -29.04
N ALA A 80 -3.04 -25.02 -28.06
CA ALA A 80 -3.61 -23.95 -27.25
C ALA A 80 -4.02 -22.76 -28.13
N GLY A 81 -5.19 -22.19 -27.88
CA GLY A 81 -5.74 -21.06 -28.63
C GLY A 81 -6.57 -21.44 -29.88
N ARG A 82 -6.71 -22.74 -30.20
CA ARG A 82 -7.65 -23.20 -31.23
C ARG A 82 -9.11 -22.92 -30.81
N THR A 83 -9.93 -22.41 -31.72
CA THR A 83 -11.26 -21.84 -31.40
C THR A 83 -12.45 -22.61 -31.98
N ASP A 84 -12.23 -23.51 -32.94
CA ASP A 84 -13.29 -24.37 -33.50
C ASP A 84 -13.72 -25.46 -32.51
N ARG A 85 -15.00 -25.83 -32.57
CA ARG A 85 -15.57 -26.87 -31.71
C ARG A 85 -15.38 -28.24 -32.36
N LEU A 86 -14.48 -29.04 -31.77
CA LEU A 86 -14.22 -30.40 -32.21
C LEU A 86 -15.08 -31.40 -31.45
N THR A 87 -15.42 -32.51 -32.12
CA THR A 87 -16.05 -33.68 -31.51
C THR A 87 -15.12 -34.86 -31.66
N LEU A 88 -14.89 -35.60 -30.57
CA LEU A 88 -14.09 -36.81 -30.57
C LEU A 88 -14.96 -37.99 -31.03
N THR A 89 -14.53 -38.67 -32.09
CA THR A 89 -15.19 -39.89 -32.58
C THR A 89 -14.81 -41.08 -31.68
N ALA A 90 -15.76 -42.01 -31.49
CA ALA A 90 -15.49 -43.26 -30.76
C ALA A 90 -14.32 -44.04 -31.38
N GLY A 91 -13.43 -44.58 -30.55
CA GLY A 91 -12.27 -45.33 -31.00
C GLY A 91 -11.22 -44.47 -31.70
N THR A 92 -11.19 -43.16 -31.45
CA THR A 92 -10.16 -42.24 -31.97
C THR A 92 -9.55 -41.41 -30.83
N ALA A 93 -8.41 -40.78 -31.09
CA ALA A 93 -7.76 -39.83 -30.21
C ALA A 93 -7.59 -38.47 -30.91
N HIS A 94 -7.55 -37.38 -30.14
CA HIS A 94 -7.02 -36.10 -30.60
C HIS A 94 -5.76 -35.77 -29.80
N ARG A 95 -4.65 -35.44 -30.48
CA ARG A 95 -3.49 -34.87 -29.78
C ARG A 95 -3.87 -33.49 -29.25
N ILE A 96 -3.58 -33.21 -27.99
CA ILE A 96 -4.04 -32.01 -27.29
C ILE A 96 -2.92 -31.44 -26.43
N MET A 97 -2.80 -30.11 -26.43
CA MET A 97 -1.83 -29.40 -25.59
C MET A 97 -2.48 -28.90 -24.29
N THR A 98 -1.65 -28.66 -23.29
CA THR A 98 -2.05 -28.11 -21.99
C THR A 98 -2.81 -26.79 -22.16
N GLY A 99 -3.94 -26.66 -21.48
CA GLY A 99 -4.81 -25.49 -21.55
C GLY A 99 -5.71 -25.43 -22.79
N ALA A 100 -5.57 -26.34 -23.75
CA ALA A 100 -6.47 -26.40 -24.90
C ALA A 100 -7.87 -26.90 -24.49
N PRO A 101 -8.96 -26.40 -25.11
CA PRO A 101 -10.32 -26.86 -24.84
C PRO A 101 -10.48 -28.35 -25.17
N LEU A 102 -11.20 -29.09 -24.32
CA LEU A 102 -11.53 -30.47 -24.60
C LEU A 102 -12.51 -30.58 -25.80
N PRO A 103 -12.29 -31.52 -26.74
CA PRO A 103 -13.28 -31.83 -27.76
C PRO A 103 -14.51 -32.49 -27.12
N ALA A 104 -15.69 -32.23 -27.69
CA ALA A 104 -16.93 -32.83 -27.23
C ALA A 104 -16.84 -34.37 -27.28
N GLY A 105 -17.23 -35.03 -26.19
CA GLY A 105 -17.17 -36.49 -26.08
C GLY A 105 -15.86 -37.04 -25.48
N ALA A 106 -14.79 -36.25 -25.36
CA ALA A 106 -13.61 -36.68 -24.61
C ALA A 106 -13.92 -36.78 -23.10
N THR A 107 -13.45 -37.85 -22.47
CA THR A 107 -13.69 -38.12 -21.05
C THR A 107 -12.41 -38.27 -20.23
N ALA A 108 -11.24 -38.34 -20.86
CA ALA A 108 -9.94 -38.27 -20.19
C ALA A 108 -8.85 -37.74 -21.14
N VAL A 109 -7.72 -37.31 -20.57
CA VAL A 109 -6.49 -37.04 -21.30
C VAL A 109 -5.41 -38.00 -20.82
N VAL A 110 -4.72 -38.67 -21.75
CA VAL A 110 -3.53 -39.50 -21.45
C VAL A 110 -2.28 -38.66 -21.74
N PRO A 111 -1.36 -38.45 -20.79
CA PRO A 111 -0.13 -37.68 -21.01
C PRO A 111 0.72 -38.29 -22.11
N VAL A 112 1.42 -37.46 -22.89
CA VAL A 112 2.30 -37.92 -23.97
C VAL A 112 3.39 -38.87 -23.48
N GLU A 113 3.88 -38.67 -22.26
CA GLU A 113 4.90 -39.51 -21.61
C GLU A 113 4.39 -40.92 -21.27
N ALA A 114 3.06 -41.10 -21.24
CA ALA A 114 2.41 -42.39 -21.02
C ALA A 114 2.02 -43.10 -22.34
N THR A 115 2.42 -42.55 -23.49
CA THR A 115 2.19 -43.13 -24.83
C THR A 115 3.51 -43.24 -25.60
N ASP A 116 3.44 -43.64 -26.87
CA ASP A 116 4.56 -43.60 -27.80
C ASP A 116 4.72 -42.25 -28.53
N GLY A 117 3.86 -41.27 -28.25
CA GLY A 117 3.84 -39.97 -28.94
C GLY A 117 3.48 -40.04 -30.43
N GLY A 118 2.88 -41.15 -30.87
CA GLY A 118 2.65 -41.44 -32.29
C GLY A 118 1.61 -40.55 -32.99
N MET A 119 1.83 -40.35 -34.30
CA MET A 119 0.92 -39.78 -35.30
C MET A 119 1.21 -40.53 -36.63
N PRO A 120 0.22 -41.04 -37.40
CA PRO A 120 -1.22 -40.81 -37.28
C PRO A 120 -1.94 -41.75 -36.31
N THR A 121 -1.24 -42.64 -35.61
CA THR A 121 -1.80 -43.56 -34.60
C THR A 121 -0.98 -43.43 -33.33
N VAL A 122 -1.62 -43.49 -32.17
CA VAL A 122 -0.98 -43.49 -30.86
C VAL A 122 -1.18 -44.81 -30.14
N THR A 123 -0.13 -45.31 -29.50
CA THR A 123 -0.15 -46.51 -28.66
C THR A 123 -0.32 -46.14 -27.19
N ILE A 124 -1.40 -46.62 -26.57
CA ILE A 124 -1.72 -46.37 -25.16
C ILE A 124 -1.56 -47.66 -24.36
N ARG A 125 -0.71 -47.62 -23.32
CA ARG A 125 -0.28 -48.80 -22.54
C ARG A 125 -0.93 -48.91 -21.15
N SER A 126 -1.84 -48.00 -20.82
CA SER A 126 -2.56 -48.01 -19.55
C SER A 126 -3.94 -47.39 -19.70
N ALA A 127 -4.92 -47.95 -18.99
CA ALA A 127 -6.26 -47.37 -18.92
C ALA A 127 -6.25 -46.01 -18.21
N ALA A 128 -7.16 -45.12 -18.60
CA ALA A 128 -7.40 -43.84 -17.91
C ALA A 128 -8.77 -43.84 -17.22
N ARG A 129 -8.87 -43.07 -16.13
CA ARG A 129 -10.16 -42.85 -15.45
C ARG A 129 -10.90 -41.67 -16.08
N THR A 130 -12.23 -41.71 -16.12
CA THR A 130 -13.05 -40.55 -16.49
C THR A 130 -12.68 -39.34 -15.62
N GLY A 131 -12.47 -38.18 -16.24
CA GLY A 131 -12.04 -36.93 -15.60
C GLY A 131 -10.52 -36.81 -15.44
N GLN A 132 -9.73 -37.85 -15.73
CA GLN A 132 -8.29 -37.82 -15.54
C GLN A 132 -7.62 -36.77 -16.43
N HIS A 133 -6.79 -35.92 -15.80
CA HIS A 133 -6.06 -34.81 -16.42
C HIS A 133 -6.97 -33.80 -17.15
N ILE A 134 -8.23 -33.66 -16.72
CA ILE A 134 -9.14 -32.62 -17.18
C ILE A 134 -9.34 -31.61 -16.05
N ARG A 135 -9.04 -30.35 -16.32
CA ARG A 135 -9.44 -29.22 -15.48
C ARG A 135 -10.85 -28.81 -15.87
N LYS A 136 -11.78 -28.79 -14.92
CA LYS A 136 -13.19 -28.50 -15.18
C LYS A 136 -13.44 -27.01 -15.21
N ALA A 137 -14.36 -26.58 -16.08
CA ALA A 137 -14.79 -25.20 -16.12
C ALA A 137 -15.31 -24.76 -14.73
N GLY A 138 -14.78 -23.65 -14.23
CA GLY A 138 -15.16 -23.08 -12.94
C GLY A 138 -14.66 -23.79 -11.68
N GLU A 139 -13.69 -24.71 -11.80
CA GLU A 139 -13.13 -25.41 -10.64
C GLU A 139 -12.36 -24.49 -9.67
N ASP A 140 -11.81 -23.37 -10.16
CA ASP A 140 -11.12 -22.36 -9.35
C ASP A 140 -12.06 -21.20 -8.98
N VAL A 141 -12.68 -20.59 -9.99
CA VAL A 141 -13.65 -19.51 -9.80
C VAL A 141 -14.96 -19.88 -10.47
N THR A 142 -16.06 -19.80 -9.75
CA THR A 142 -17.40 -19.90 -10.35
C THR A 142 -17.96 -18.50 -10.63
N ALA A 143 -18.58 -18.30 -11.79
CA ALA A 143 -19.28 -17.05 -12.10
C ALA A 143 -20.28 -16.68 -11.00
N GLY A 144 -20.29 -15.41 -10.58
CA GLY A 144 -21.09 -14.93 -9.45
C GLY A 144 -20.39 -15.01 -8.08
N MET A 145 -19.23 -15.67 -7.99
CA MET A 145 -18.42 -15.67 -6.76
C MET A 145 -17.76 -14.31 -6.54
N THR A 146 -17.73 -13.82 -5.30
CA THR A 146 -16.90 -12.66 -4.96
C THR A 146 -15.44 -13.07 -4.87
N VAL A 147 -14.61 -12.55 -5.77
CA VAL A 147 -13.19 -12.91 -5.89
C VAL A 147 -12.24 -11.89 -5.26
N LEU A 148 -12.65 -10.63 -5.14
CA LEU A 148 -11.95 -9.60 -4.36
C LEU A 148 -12.98 -8.81 -3.55
N ARG A 149 -12.58 -8.36 -2.35
CA ARG A 149 -13.47 -7.62 -1.44
C ARG A 149 -13.16 -6.13 -1.42
N ALA A 150 -14.18 -5.31 -1.21
CA ALA A 150 -14.02 -3.89 -0.90
C ALA A 150 -13.08 -3.72 0.31
N GLY A 151 -12.22 -2.70 0.28
CA GLY A 151 -11.18 -2.48 1.29
C GLY A 151 -9.89 -3.28 1.07
N GLN A 152 -9.85 -4.18 0.09
CA GLN A 152 -8.63 -4.92 -0.24
C GLN A 152 -7.65 -4.05 -1.03
N VAL A 153 -6.37 -4.08 -0.65
CA VAL A 153 -5.28 -3.49 -1.44
C VAL A 153 -5.02 -4.35 -2.67
N ILE A 154 -4.97 -3.70 -3.83
CA ILE A 154 -4.76 -4.36 -5.11
C ILE A 154 -3.28 -4.74 -5.24
N THR A 155 -3.02 -6.05 -5.31
CA THR A 155 -1.69 -6.66 -5.46
C THR A 155 -1.45 -7.09 -6.90
N PRO A 156 -0.21 -7.44 -7.30
CA PRO A 156 0.06 -7.99 -8.63
C PRO A 156 -0.77 -9.24 -8.94
N ALA A 157 -0.95 -10.14 -7.97
CA ALA A 157 -1.78 -11.34 -8.13
C ALA A 157 -3.28 -10.99 -8.30
N ALA A 158 -3.77 -10.00 -7.55
CA ALA A 158 -5.14 -9.53 -7.68
C ALA A 158 -5.38 -8.94 -9.09
N LEU A 159 -4.44 -8.17 -9.64
CA LEU A 159 -4.52 -7.68 -11.02
C LEU A 159 -4.55 -8.81 -12.05
N GLY A 160 -3.73 -9.85 -11.85
CA GLY A 160 -3.76 -11.04 -12.70
C GLY A 160 -5.13 -11.72 -12.71
N LEU A 161 -5.75 -11.88 -11.53
CA LEU A 161 -7.10 -12.43 -11.39
C LEU A 161 -8.15 -11.54 -12.08
N VAL A 162 -8.10 -10.23 -11.87
CA VAL A 162 -9.02 -9.25 -12.51
C VAL A 162 -8.92 -9.33 -14.04
N ALA A 163 -7.69 -9.41 -14.57
CA ALA A 163 -7.46 -9.57 -16.00
C ALA A 163 -7.95 -10.93 -16.52
N ALA A 164 -7.72 -12.03 -15.79
CA ALA A 164 -8.22 -13.36 -16.13
C ALA A 164 -9.76 -13.41 -16.14
N GLN A 165 -10.42 -12.61 -15.32
CA GLN A 165 -11.88 -12.39 -15.35
C GLN A 165 -12.35 -11.52 -16.53
N GLY A 166 -11.45 -11.03 -17.40
CA GLY A 166 -11.78 -10.15 -18.51
C GLY A 166 -12.14 -8.72 -18.12
N VAL A 167 -11.82 -8.30 -16.89
CA VAL A 167 -12.17 -6.98 -16.35
C VAL A 167 -11.03 -6.00 -16.61
N GLY A 168 -11.26 -4.99 -17.46
CA GLY A 168 -10.22 -4.02 -17.86
C GLY A 168 -10.02 -2.83 -16.90
N THR A 169 -10.89 -2.68 -15.91
CA THR A 169 -10.93 -1.50 -15.03
C THR A 169 -11.48 -1.83 -13.66
N LEU A 170 -11.03 -1.14 -12.62
CA LEU A 170 -11.53 -1.29 -11.25
C LEU A 170 -12.01 0.05 -10.70
N THR A 171 -13.00 0.00 -9.81
CA THR A 171 -13.39 1.15 -8.99
C THR A 171 -12.60 1.12 -7.69
N VAL A 172 -11.79 2.15 -7.46
CA VAL A 172 -10.81 2.20 -6.37
C VAL A 172 -10.92 3.50 -5.59
N ILE A 173 -10.48 3.48 -4.34
CA ILE A 173 -10.24 4.69 -3.55
C ILE A 173 -8.91 5.29 -4.04
N PRO A 174 -8.90 6.51 -4.59
CA PRO A 174 -7.68 7.08 -5.13
C PRO A 174 -6.73 7.57 -4.04
N ARG A 175 -5.46 7.74 -4.40
CA ARG A 175 -4.45 8.34 -3.51
C ARG A 175 -4.88 9.76 -3.12
N GLN A 176 -4.54 10.19 -1.92
CA GLN A 176 -4.71 11.60 -1.54
C GLN A 176 -3.65 12.45 -2.24
N ARG A 177 -4.05 13.61 -2.80
CA ARG A 177 -3.13 14.58 -3.41
C ARG A 177 -2.65 15.54 -2.34
N VAL A 178 -1.35 15.60 -2.09
CA VAL A 178 -0.76 16.36 -0.99
C VAL A 178 0.12 17.48 -1.53
N LEU A 179 -0.15 18.71 -1.11
CA LEU A 179 0.74 19.85 -1.26
C LEU A 179 1.58 20.00 0.01
N VAL A 180 2.89 20.12 -0.12
CA VAL A 180 3.78 20.39 1.01
C VAL A 180 4.41 21.76 0.85
N VAL A 181 4.28 22.61 1.87
CA VAL A 181 4.79 23.98 1.86
C VAL A 181 5.69 24.22 3.07
N SER A 182 6.92 24.68 2.86
CA SER A 182 7.71 25.28 3.94
C SER A 182 7.65 26.80 3.91
N THR A 183 7.70 27.41 5.09
CA THR A 183 7.74 28.87 5.24
C THR A 183 8.94 29.31 6.06
N GLY A 184 9.68 30.29 5.55
CA GLY A 184 10.81 30.89 6.23
C GLY A 184 11.73 31.62 5.26
N SER A 185 12.06 32.88 5.57
CA SER A 185 12.92 33.71 4.73
C SER A 185 14.40 33.29 4.78
N GLU A 186 14.77 32.50 5.78
CA GLU A 186 16.10 31.90 5.95
C GLU A 186 16.33 30.68 5.04
N LEU A 187 15.26 30.11 4.49
CA LEU A 187 15.30 28.82 3.81
C LEU A 187 15.78 28.96 2.37
N VAL A 188 16.71 28.09 1.97
CA VAL A 188 17.15 27.95 0.58
C VAL A 188 17.18 26.48 0.13
N PRO A 189 17.08 26.19 -1.18
CA PRO A 189 17.16 24.82 -1.68
C PRO A 189 18.53 24.19 -1.42
N ALA A 190 18.58 22.88 -1.21
CA ALA A 190 19.84 22.14 -1.15
C ALA A 190 20.63 22.25 -2.47
N GLY A 191 21.95 22.35 -2.39
CA GLY A 191 22.84 22.45 -3.55
C GLY A 191 23.18 23.88 -3.99
N THR A 192 22.67 24.91 -3.29
CA THR A 192 23.10 26.31 -3.46
C THR A 192 24.05 26.73 -2.35
N ASP A 193 24.85 27.77 -2.56
CA ASP A 193 25.67 28.35 -1.48
C ASP A 193 24.78 29.05 -0.43
N LEU A 194 25.14 28.92 0.85
CA LEU A 194 24.46 29.62 1.95
C LEU A 194 25.05 31.02 2.12
N ALA A 195 24.18 32.03 2.14
CA ALA A 195 24.54 33.34 2.70
C ALA A 195 24.46 33.31 4.24
N PRO A 196 25.14 34.22 4.95
CA PRO A 196 24.99 34.36 6.40
C PRO A 196 23.53 34.49 6.84
N GLY A 197 23.11 33.64 7.79
CA GLY A 197 21.74 33.61 8.30
C GLY A 197 20.78 32.69 7.54
N GLN A 198 21.22 32.08 6.44
CA GLN A 198 20.43 31.08 5.71
C GLN A 198 20.69 29.66 6.20
N ILE A 199 19.70 28.80 6.02
CA ILE A 199 19.78 27.35 6.23
C ILE A 199 19.09 26.63 5.07
N TYR A 200 19.43 25.36 4.87
CA TYR A 200 18.77 24.56 3.84
C TYR A 200 17.37 24.11 4.27
N GLU A 201 16.45 24.13 3.30
CA GLU A 201 15.15 23.51 3.43
C GLU A 201 15.27 21.97 3.50
N SER A 202 14.77 21.39 4.59
CA SER A 202 14.80 19.94 4.83
C SER A 202 13.45 19.33 5.20
N ASN A 203 12.54 20.12 5.75
CA ASN A 203 11.22 19.67 6.19
C ASN A 203 10.32 19.30 5.02
N ALA A 204 10.18 20.18 4.03
CA ALA A 204 9.29 19.95 2.90
C ALA A 204 9.74 18.72 2.10
N VAL A 205 11.05 18.54 1.93
CA VAL A 205 11.64 17.33 1.31
C VAL A 205 11.29 16.08 2.11
N MET A 206 11.51 16.10 3.42
CA MET A 206 11.25 14.98 4.32
C MET A 206 9.75 14.64 4.42
N LEU A 207 8.89 15.64 4.57
CA LEU A 207 7.43 15.47 4.66
C LEU A 207 6.82 14.99 3.35
N ALA A 208 7.32 15.46 2.20
CA ALA A 208 6.92 14.95 0.90
C ALA A 208 7.33 13.47 0.74
N ALA A 209 8.52 13.08 1.17
CA ALA A 209 8.93 11.68 1.18
C ALA A 209 8.03 10.83 2.10
N ALA A 210 7.74 11.32 3.32
CA ALA A 210 6.87 10.63 4.27
C ALA A 210 5.43 10.49 3.76
N ALA A 211 4.89 11.49 3.05
CA ALA A 211 3.59 11.41 2.40
C ALA A 211 3.55 10.36 1.29
N ARG A 212 4.58 10.29 0.44
CA ARG A 212 4.70 9.25 -0.60
C ARG A 212 4.83 7.85 0.02
N ASP A 213 5.65 7.70 1.05
CA ASP A 213 5.79 6.45 1.83
C ASP A 213 4.45 6.02 2.48
N ALA A 214 3.65 6.98 2.95
CA ALA A 214 2.30 6.71 3.44
C ALA A 214 1.32 6.25 2.33
N GLY A 215 1.66 6.48 1.05
CA GLY A 215 0.89 6.08 -0.13
C GLY A 215 0.23 7.25 -0.87
N ALA A 216 0.44 8.49 -0.45
CA ALA A 216 -0.15 9.66 -1.11
C ALA A 216 0.61 10.06 -2.39
N GLU A 217 -0.06 10.84 -3.23
CA GLU A 217 0.54 11.53 -4.36
C GLU A 217 0.93 12.94 -3.92
N VAL A 218 2.22 13.30 -3.99
CA VAL A 218 2.64 14.68 -3.70
C VAL A 218 2.59 15.48 -4.99
N VAL A 219 1.66 16.44 -5.06
CA VAL A 219 1.40 17.23 -6.28
C VAL A 219 2.39 18.36 -6.47
N ASP A 220 2.89 18.95 -5.38
CA ASP A 220 3.96 19.93 -5.41
C ASP A 220 4.67 20.02 -4.04
N VAL A 221 5.90 20.53 -4.08
CA VAL A 221 6.71 20.87 -2.90
C VAL A 221 7.19 22.30 -3.07
N ALA A 222 6.61 23.21 -2.31
CA ALA A 222 6.84 24.64 -2.44
C ALA A 222 7.54 25.22 -1.20
N MET A 223 8.29 26.28 -1.42
CA MET A 223 8.91 27.09 -0.38
C MET A 223 8.41 28.52 -0.51
N CYS A 224 7.95 29.09 0.59
CA CYS A 224 7.45 30.45 0.65
C CYS A 224 8.29 31.28 1.63
N PRO A 225 8.74 32.48 1.26
CA PRO A 225 9.34 33.40 2.23
C PRO A 225 8.28 33.84 3.26
N ASP A 226 8.71 34.57 4.30
CA ASP A 226 7.80 35.11 5.32
C ASP A 226 6.98 36.29 4.79
N ASP A 227 6.06 35.99 3.87
CA ASP A 227 5.21 36.94 3.17
C ASP A 227 3.79 36.36 3.04
N VAL A 228 2.84 36.99 3.72
CA VAL A 228 1.44 36.53 3.83
C VAL A 228 0.74 36.53 2.48
N GLU A 229 1.00 37.53 1.63
CA GLU A 229 0.35 37.65 0.32
C GLU A 229 0.85 36.56 -0.62
N LYS A 230 2.16 36.30 -0.63
CA LYS A 230 2.76 35.20 -1.41
C LYS A 230 2.27 33.84 -0.93
N PHE A 231 2.16 33.64 0.38
CA PHE A 231 1.66 32.38 0.92
C PHE A 231 0.21 32.12 0.51
N ARG A 232 -0.68 33.13 0.58
CA ARG A 232 -2.06 33.02 0.11
C ARG A 232 -2.12 32.73 -1.40
N ALA A 233 -1.37 33.48 -2.20
CA ALA A 233 -1.31 33.28 -3.65
C ALA A 233 -0.80 31.87 -4.03
N LEU A 234 0.16 31.34 -3.26
CA LEU A 234 0.65 29.97 -3.44
C LEU A 234 -0.46 28.95 -3.19
N LEU A 235 -1.24 29.10 -2.11
CA LEU A 235 -2.38 28.22 -1.81
C LEU A 235 -3.45 28.32 -2.90
N ASP A 236 -3.80 29.53 -3.32
CA ASP A 236 -4.80 29.77 -4.37
C ASP A 236 -4.38 29.14 -5.71
N SER A 237 -3.08 29.16 -6.04
CA SER A 237 -2.56 28.53 -7.27
C SER A 237 -2.71 26.99 -7.29
N HIS A 238 -2.93 26.39 -6.12
CA HIS A 238 -3.14 24.95 -5.92
C HIS A 238 -4.58 24.57 -5.56
N ALA A 239 -5.51 25.53 -5.54
CA ALA A 239 -6.91 25.30 -5.22
C ALA A 239 -7.51 24.19 -6.11
N GLY A 240 -8.21 23.23 -5.49
CA GLY A 240 -8.77 22.05 -6.17
C GLY A 240 -7.76 21.00 -6.69
N ARG A 241 -6.45 21.27 -6.62
CA ARG A 241 -5.38 20.33 -7.05
C ARG A 241 -4.85 19.47 -5.91
N ALA A 242 -5.01 19.91 -4.67
CA ALA A 242 -4.65 19.17 -3.46
C ALA A 242 -5.91 18.77 -2.66
N ASP A 243 -5.86 17.60 -2.03
CA ASP A 243 -6.83 17.11 -1.06
C ASP A 243 -6.35 17.32 0.39
N LEU A 244 -5.07 17.65 0.57
CA LEU A 244 -4.45 18.00 1.84
C LEU A 244 -3.27 18.96 1.60
N VAL A 245 -3.20 20.03 2.38
CA VAL A 245 -2.04 20.91 2.49
C VAL A 245 -1.32 20.62 3.80
N ILE A 246 -0.01 20.40 3.73
CA ILE A 246 0.86 20.27 4.90
C ILE A 246 1.81 21.45 4.88
N THR A 247 1.87 22.22 5.98
CA THR A 247 2.87 23.28 6.13
C THR A 247 3.87 22.97 7.22
N SER A 248 5.09 23.48 7.09
CA SER A 248 6.09 23.47 8.16
C SER A 248 6.75 24.84 8.31
N GLY A 249 6.83 25.35 9.53
CA GLY A 249 7.30 26.71 9.79
C GLY A 249 6.15 27.71 9.97
N GLY A 250 6.45 28.92 10.44
CA GLY A 250 5.46 30.01 10.55
C GLY A 250 4.30 29.81 11.55
N VAL A 251 4.39 28.83 12.48
CA VAL A 251 3.32 28.49 13.45
C VAL A 251 3.68 28.70 14.93
N SER A 252 4.92 29.11 15.23
CA SER A 252 5.41 29.30 16.61
C SER A 252 5.30 30.75 17.03
N ALA A 253 5.06 31.02 18.33
CA ALA A 253 4.76 32.30 19.00
C ALA A 253 5.81 33.44 18.87
N GLY A 254 6.41 33.61 17.70
CA GLY A 254 7.38 34.65 17.36
C GLY A 254 6.73 35.82 16.63
N ALA A 255 7.57 36.78 16.20
CA ALA A 255 7.11 38.01 15.55
C ALA A 255 6.72 37.86 14.06
N TYR A 256 7.05 36.72 13.45
CA TYR A 256 6.80 36.43 12.04
C TYR A 256 6.07 35.08 11.95
N GLU A 257 4.74 35.11 12.00
CA GLU A 257 3.88 33.92 11.98
C GLU A 257 3.05 33.86 10.69
N VAL A 258 3.72 33.86 9.54
CA VAL A 258 3.08 34.04 8.21
C VAL A 258 1.90 33.11 7.97
N VAL A 259 1.99 31.85 8.41
CA VAL A 259 0.88 30.89 8.29
C VAL A 259 -0.29 31.32 9.16
N LYS A 260 -0.06 31.71 10.42
CA LYS A 260 -1.13 32.19 11.31
C LYS A 260 -1.73 33.50 10.82
N ASP A 261 -0.89 34.44 10.41
CA ASP A 261 -1.31 35.75 9.90
C ASP A 261 -2.12 35.61 8.60
N ALA A 262 -1.77 34.63 7.76
CA ALA A 262 -2.51 34.33 6.53
C ALA A 262 -3.94 33.82 6.80
N PHE A 263 -4.18 33.08 7.88
CA PHE A 263 -5.51 32.56 8.22
C PHE A 263 -6.27 33.44 9.25
N GLY A 264 -5.56 34.26 10.02
CA GLY A 264 -6.15 35.07 11.08
C GLY A 264 -6.88 34.20 12.12
N SER A 265 -8.10 34.59 12.48
CA SER A 265 -8.97 33.82 13.39
C SER A 265 -9.91 32.84 12.70
N THR A 266 -9.81 32.69 11.38
CA THR A 266 -10.79 31.95 10.57
C THR A 266 -10.14 30.79 9.84
N GLY A 267 -10.83 29.65 9.77
CA GLY A 267 -10.42 28.51 8.94
C GLY A 267 -9.40 27.56 9.59
N VAL A 268 -8.38 28.07 10.29
CA VAL A 268 -7.32 27.27 10.94
C VAL A 268 -7.19 27.58 12.42
N GLU A 269 -7.26 26.54 13.26
CA GLU A 269 -7.07 26.66 14.70
C GLU A 269 -5.62 26.28 15.07
N PHE A 270 -4.93 27.17 15.79
CA PHE A 270 -3.57 26.93 16.27
C PHE A 270 -3.56 26.66 17.78
N VAL A 271 -3.00 25.52 18.18
CA VAL A 271 -3.02 25.05 19.57
C VAL A 271 -1.66 24.58 20.06
N LYS A 272 -1.53 24.50 21.38
CA LYS A 272 -0.41 23.79 22.03
C LYS A 272 -0.88 22.39 22.42
N VAL A 273 -0.28 21.38 21.80
CA VAL A 273 -0.50 19.97 22.12
C VAL A 273 0.48 19.52 23.21
N ALA A 274 0.00 18.72 24.16
CA ALA A 274 0.76 18.17 25.28
C ALA A 274 1.69 17.02 24.80
N MET A 275 2.61 17.35 23.87
CA MET A 275 3.58 16.40 23.33
C MET A 275 5.00 16.96 23.27
N GLN A 276 5.97 16.04 23.21
CA GLN A 276 7.35 16.38 22.90
C GLN A 276 7.99 15.33 21.98
N PRO A 277 8.65 15.74 20.88
CA PRO A 277 8.65 17.08 20.29
C PRO A 277 7.28 17.40 19.65
N GLY A 278 7.08 18.61 19.09
CA GLY A 278 5.84 18.92 18.35
C GLY A 278 4.75 19.68 19.10
N MET A 279 5.08 20.52 20.08
CA MET A 279 4.04 21.23 20.85
C MET A 279 3.12 22.15 20.01
N PRO A 280 3.61 23.11 19.20
CA PRO A 280 2.72 23.97 18.42
C PRO A 280 2.17 23.22 17.20
N GLN A 281 0.86 23.21 17.03
CA GLN A 281 0.19 22.59 15.88
C GLN A 281 -0.91 23.51 15.37
N GLY A 282 -1.29 23.37 14.11
CA GLY A 282 -2.54 23.92 13.62
C GLY A 282 -3.27 22.97 12.68
N ALA A 283 -4.58 23.06 12.67
CA ALA A 283 -5.45 22.21 11.86
C ALA A 283 -6.69 23.00 11.45
N GLY A 284 -7.11 22.82 10.19
CA GLY A 284 -8.29 23.50 9.69
C GLY A 284 -8.49 23.32 8.19
N ARG A 285 -9.05 24.34 7.55
CA ARG A 285 -9.32 24.38 6.11
C ARG A 285 -8.86 25.70 5.49
N THR A 286 -8.39 25.62 4.26
CA THR A 286 -8.16 26.76 3.37
C THR A 286 -9.48 27.41 2.93
N SER A 287 -9.39 28.54 2.23
CA SER A 287 -10.54 29.26 1.66
C SER A 287 -11.38 28.42 0.70
N ASP A 288 -10.76 27.51 -0.07
CA ASP A 288 -11.44 26.57 -0.96
C ASP A 288 -11.93 25.29 -0.26
N GLY A 289 -11.76 25.19 1.06
CA GLY A 289 -12.23 24.08 1.89
C GLY A 289 -11.26 22.90 1.99
N CYS A 290 -10.09 22.96 1.34
CA CYS A 290 -9.05 21.94 1.42
C CYS A 290 -8.51 21.83 2.87
N PRO A 291 -8.43 20.63 3.46
CA PRO A 291 -7.77 20.43 4.75
C PRO A 291 -6.34 20.97 4.75
N ILE A 292 -5.97 21.69 5.81
CA ILE A 292 -4.61 22.16 6.03
C ILE A 292 -4.15 21.80 7.44
N ILE A 293 -2.99 21.14 7.53
CA ILE A 293 -2.33 20.80 8.79
C ILE A 293 -0.99 21.52 8.85
N THR A 294 -0.75 22.27 9.92
CA THR A 294 0.40 23.15 10.06
C THR A 294 1.31 22.65 11.18
N LEU A 295 2.55 22.34 10.82
CA LEU A 295 3.53 21.66 11.64
C LEU A 295 4.63 22.62 12.12
N PRO A 296 5.28 22.34 13.26
CA PRO A 296 6.43 23.13 13.71
C PRO A 296 7.56 23.16 12.67
N GLY A 297 8.28 24.28 12.58
CA GLY A 297 9.43 24.42 11.67
C GLY A 297 10.66 23.60 12.05
N ASN A 298 10.68 22.99 13.23
CA ASN A 298 11.78 22.16 13.66
C ASN A 298 11.66 20.73 13.05
N PRO A 299 12.70 20.19 12.39
CA PRO A 299 12.58 18.95 11.60
C PRO A 299 12.09 17.73 12.37
N VAL A 300 12.67 17.44 13.54
CA VAL A 300 12.23 16.26 14.31
C VAL A 300 10.79 16.43 14.77
N SER A 301 10.42 17.66 15.14
CA SER A 301 9.04 17.97 15.52
C SER A 301 8.08 17.78 14.35
N ALA A 302 8.44 18.22 13.14
CA ALA A 302 7.63 18.08 11.94
C ALA A 302 7.38 16.61 11.59
N LEU A 303 8.43 15.77 11.51
CA LEU A 303 8.25 14.36 11.16
C LEU A 303 7.48 13.58 12.22
N VAL A 304 7.78 13.78 13.51
CA VAL A 304 7.02 13.15 14.60
C VAL A 304 5.54 13.56 14.54
N SER A 305 5.25 14.83 14.29
CA SER A 305 3.86 15.30 14.16
C SER A 305 3.17 14.69 12.93
N PHE A 306 3.90 14.53 11.82
CA PHE A 306 3.39 13.82 10.64
C PHE A 306 3.05 12.36 10.97
N GLU A 307 3.96 11.63 11.61
CA GLU A 307 3.76 10.22 11.99
C GLU A 307 2.58 10.05 12.96
N VAL A 308 2.41 10.97 13.92
CA VAL A 308 1.37 10.89 14.95
C VAL A 308 -0.01 11.33 14.45
N PHE A 309 -0.08 12.39 13.65
CA PHE A 309 -1.35 13.02 13.30
C PHE A 309 -1.78 12.80 11.85
N ILE A 310 -0.84 12.93 10.91
CA ILE A 310 -1.18 12.97 9.47
C ILE A 310 -1.17 11.57 8.88
N ARG A 311 -0.11 10.79 9.08
CA ARG A 311 0.06 9.46 8.49
C ARG A 311 -1.14 8.53 8.71
N PRO A 312 -1.65 8.33 9.96
CA PRO A 312 -2.79 7.44 10.17
C PRO A 312 -4.06 7.96 9.49
N ALA A 313 -4.35 9.26 9.59
CA ALA A 313 -5.51 9.88 8.96
C ALA A 313 -5.45 9.79 7.43
N LEU A 314 -4.29 10.08 6.84
CA LEU A 314 -4.02 10.01 5.41
C LEU A 314 -4.21 8.58 4.87
N ARG A 315 -3.66 7.58 5.57
CA ARG A 315 -3.81 6.16 5.20
C ARG A 315 -5.26 5.69 5.34
N ALA A 316 -5.94 6.07 6.41
CA ALA A 316 -7.35 5.74 6.62
C ALA A 316 -8.24 6.36 5.53
N ALA A 317 -7.98 7.62 5.14
CA ALA A 317 -8.70 8.28 4.05
C ALA A 317 -8.46 7.63 2.68
N MET A 318 -7.34 6.93 2.48
CA MET A 318 -7.08 6.12 1.28
C MET A 318 -7.64 4.69 1.40
N GLY A 319 -8.32 4.36 2.50
CA GLY A 319 -8.86 3.03 2.78
C GLY A 319 -7.80 1.97 3.07
N MET A 320 -6.55 2.38 3.34
CA MET A 320 -5.45 1.44 3.53
C MET A 320 -5.66 0.62 4.82
N PRO A 321 -5.49 -0.71 4.78
CA PRO A 321 -5.56 -1.53 5.98
C PRO A 321 -4.40 -1.17 6.92
N ASN A 322 -4.65 -1.30 8.22
CA ASN A 322 -3.69 -0.98 9.28
C ASN A 322 -3.07 0.43 9.06
N PRO A 323 -3.87 1.51 9.17
CA PRO A 323 -3.41 2.86 8.89
C PRO A 323 -2.34 3.36 9.89
N GLU A 324 -2.33 2.81 11.09
CA GLU A 324 -1.36 3.10 12.15
C GLU A 324 0.00 2.45 11.89
N ARG A 325 1.08 3.04 12.44
CA ARG A 325 2.37 2.34 12.52
C ARG A 325 2.25 1.11 13.43
N PRO A 326 2.96 0.00 13.14
CA PRO A 326 3.02 -1.14 14.06
C PRO A 326 3.52 -0.70 15.43
N ARG A 327 2.74 -1.00 16.47
CA ARG A 327 3.12 -0.80 17.87
C ARG A 327 3.70 -2.08 18.45
N ARG A 328 4.69 -1.93 19.32
CA ARG A 328 5.41 -3.02 19.96
C ARG A 328 5.82 -2.58 21.36
N THR A 329 5.93 -3.56 22.25
CA THR A 329 6.57 -3.41 23.56
C THR A 329 7.99 -3.95 23.43
N ALA A 330 8.98 -3.23 23.99
CA ALA A 330 10.38 -3.66 24.01
C ALA A 330 11.03 -3.31 25.35
N VAL A 331 12.07 -4.05 25.72
CA VAL A 331 12.83 -3.81 26.95
C VAL A 331 13.84 -2.70 26.72
N LEU A 332 13.75 -1.65 27.53
CA LEU A 332 14.61 -0.48 27.43
C LEU A 332 16.01 -0.77 27.97
N THR A 333 17.05 -0.44 27.20
CA THR A 333 18.45 -0.75 27.58
C THR A 333 19.10 0.29 28.49
N GLU A 334 18.55 1.51 28.56
CA GLU A 334 19.07 2.62 29.34
C GLU A 334 17.94 3.42 29.99
N ALA A 335 18.18 3.98 31.17
CA ALA A 335 17.15 4.79 31.83
C ALA A 335 16.85 6.08 31.04
N LEU A 336 15.58 6.47 30.95
CA LEU A 336 15.14 7.68 30.27
C LEU A 336 14.38 8.59 31.23
N THR A 337 14.44 9.89 30.95
CA THR A 337 13.61 10.90 31.61
C THR A 337 12.72 11.60 30.59
N SER A 338 11.51 11.91 30.99
CA SER A 338 10.48 12.54 30.17
C SER A 338 9.86 13.75 30.88
N PRO A 339 9.43 14.77 30.13
CA PRO A 339 8.81 15.96 30.71
C PRO A 339 7.44 15.65 31.33
N ARG A 340 7.17 16.22 32.50
CA ARG A 340 5.87 16.10 33.17
C ARG A 340 4.73 16.70 32.33
N GLY A 341 3.63 15.96 32.19
CA GLY A 341 2.39 16.43 31.54
C GLY A 341 2.51 16.57 30.02
N LYS A 342 3.43 15.83 29.39
CA LYS A 342 3.55 15.74 27.93
C LYS A 342 3.86 14.30 27.55
N ARG A 343 3.11 13.76 26.59
CA ARG A 343 3.45 12.49 25.94
C ARG A 343 4.71 12.68 25.10
N GLN A 344 5.74 11.88 25.35
CA GLN A 344 7.04 12.03 24.68
C GLN A 344 7.21 10.95 23.60
N PHE A 345 7.45 11.38 22.37
CA PHE A 345 7.83 10.53 21.25
C PHE A 345 9.35 10.64 21.03
N ARG A 346 10.11 9.69 21.60
CA ARG A 346 11.57 9.72 21.59
C ARG A 346 12.12 8.77 20.54
N ARG A 347 13.07 9.22 19.73
CA ARG A 347 13.78 8.36 18.77
C ARG A 347 14.42 7.17 19.49
N GLY A 348 14.30 5.99 18.91
CA GLY A 348 14.95 4.79 19.41
C GLY A 348 15.52 3.92 18.29
N VAL A 349 16.39 3.01 18.70
CA VAL A 349 16.88 1.89 17.89
C VAL A 349 16.38 0.60 18.56
N TYR A 350 15.47 -0.07 17.88
CA TYR A 350 14.90 -1.35 18.27
C TYR A 350 15.65 -2.50 17.59
N ASP A 351 16.05 -3.49 18.37
CA ASP A 351 16.58 -4.76 17.89
C ASP A 351 15.52 -5.88 18.07
N PRO A 352 14.91 -6.35 16.97
CA PRO A 352 13.93 -7.43 17.00
C PRO A 352 14.50 -8.77 17.50
N GLY A 353 15.81 -9.01 17.37
CA GLY A 353 16.44 -10.26 17.76
C GLY A 353 16.55 -10.42 19.27
N SER A 354 16.87 -9.33 19.97
CA SER A 354 16.91 -9.29 21.44
C SER A 354 15.61 -8.82 22.09
N GLY A 355 14.70 -8.20 21.33
CA GLY A 355 13.50 -7.56 21.89
C GLY A 355 13.81 -6.31 22.71
N THR A 356 14.97 -5.69 22.49
CA THR A 356 15.43 -4.53 23.26
C THR A 356 15.41 -3.24 22.43
N VAL A 357 15.26 -2.10 23.12
CA VAL A 357 15.26 -0.79 22.50
C VAL A 357 16.15 0.18 23.27
N THR A 358 16.92 0.99 22.54
CA THR A 358 17.79 2.02 23.10
C THR A 358 17.32 3.40 22.67
N GLY A 359 17.35 4.39 23.57
CA GLY A 359 17.12 5.78 23.21
C GLY A 359 18.20 6.27 22.25
N TYR A 360 17.81 6.96 21.17
CA TYR A 360 18.76 7.32 20.12
C TYR A 360 18.95 8.83 19.99
N GLY A 361 20.10 9.29 20.50
CA GLY A 361 20.49 10.70 20.51
C GLY A 361 19.81 11.56 21.59
N PRO A 362 20.18 12.85 21.69
CA PRO A 362 19.63 13.76 22.70
C PRO A 362 18.14 13.99 22.48
N ALA A 363 17.36 14.19 23.55
CA ALA A 363 15.92 14.48 23.47
C ALA A 363 15.58 15.76 22.68
N ALA A 364 16.55 16.65 22.48
CA ALA A 364 16.36 17.88 21.72
C ALA A 364 15.97 17.62 20.26
N SER A 365 15.11 18.48 19.73
CA SER A 365 14.42 18.31 18.46
C SER A 365 15.20 18.86 17.25
N HIS A 366 16.33 19.54 17.47
CA HIS A 366 17.14 20.11 16.38
C HIS A 366 18.16 19.12 15.78
N HIS A 367 18.19 17.87 16.26
CA HIS A 367 19.16 16.88 15.79
C HIS A 367 18.56 15.92 14.75
N LEU A 368 18.62 16.31 13.48
CA LEU A 368 18.10 15.53 12.35
C LEU A 368 18.88 14.23 12.10
N ARG A 369 20.21 14.23 12.33
CA ARG A 369 21.07 13.04 12.16
C ARG A 369 20.53 11.81 12.89
N TRP A 370 20.14 11.95 14.15
CA TRP A 370 19.66 10.81 14.94
C TRP A 370 18.30 10.31 14.45
N LEU A 371 17.43 11.22 13.97
CA LEU A 371 16.17 10.82 13.39
C LEU A 371 16.35 10.00 12.11
N ALA A 372 17.33 10.38 11.28
CA ALA A 372 17.62 9.70 10.02
C ALA A 372 18.08 8.24 10.19
N SER A 373 18.61 7.86 11.35
CA SER A 373 19.04 6.48 11.64
C SER A 373 18.19 5.78 12.72
N ALA A 374 17.16 6.43 13.24
CA ALA A 374 16.22 5.80 14.17
C ALA A 374 15.25 4.89 13.39
N ASN A 375 14.92 3.73 13.95
CA ASN A 375 13.95 2.81 13.36
C ASN A 375 12.62 2.75 14.14
N CYS A 376 12.55 3.38 15.31
CA CYS A 376 11.34 3.48 16.11
C CYS A 376 11.20 4.82 16.83
N LEU A 377 9.98 5.11 17.27
CA LEU A 377 9.66 6.17 18.23
C LEU A 377 9.13 5.51 19.51
N LEU A 378 9.87 5.62 20.61
CA LEU A 378 9.40 5.32 21.95
C LEU A 378 8.24 6.23 22.30
N ASP A 379 7.17 5.67 22.84
CA ASP A 379 5.92 6.34 23.20
C ASP A 379 5.77 6.36 24.72
N ILE A 380 6.23 7.45 25.34
CA ILE A 380 6.25 7.61 26.80
C ILE A 380 5.03 8.43 27.23
N PRO A 381 4.11 7.87 28.03
CA PRO A 381 2.89 8.54 28.49
C PRO A 381 3.14 9.85 29.25
N GLU A 382 2.13 10.71 29.31
CA GLU A 382 2.24 12.06 29.91
C GLU A 382 2.40 12.06 31.45
N ASP A 383 2.11 10.94 32.10
CA ASP A 383 2.21 10.66 33.53
C ASP A 383 3.45 9.84 33.92
N VAL A 384 4.24 9.37 32.94
CA VAL A 384 5.55 8.74 33.13
C VAL A 384 6.68 9.76 32.98
N MET A 385 7.46 9.99 34.05
CA MET A 385 8.58 10.96 34.09
C MET A 385 9.96 10.29 34.01
N HIS A 386 10.00 9.00 34.33
CA HIS A 386 11.18 8.18 34.36
C HIS A 386 10.80 6.76 33.91
N VAL A 387 11.69 6.14 33.15
CA VAL A 387 11.62 4.72 32.79
C VAL A 387 12.99 4.16 33.07
N ASP A 388 13.08 3.12 33.90
CA ASP A 388 14.34 2.50 34.30
C ASP A 388 14.86 1.55 33.20
N ALA A 389 16.18 1.33 33.19
CA ALA A 389 16.76 0.31 32.33
C ALA A 389 16.24 -1.08 32.75
N GLY A 390 15.83 -1.88 31.76
CA GLY A 390 15.20 -3.19 31.97
C GLY A 390 13.67 -3.15 32.05
N GLU A 391 13.05 -1.96 32.07
CA GLU A 391 11.59 -1.84 31.98
C GLU A 391 11.07 -1.94 30.55
N GLU A 392 9.82 -2.32 30.41
CA GLU A 392 9.12 -2.35 29.12
C GLU A 392 8.62 -0.96 28.73
N VAL A 393 8.77 -0.63 27.44
CA VAL A 393 8.27 0.61 26.86
C VAL A 393 7.56 0.34 25.54
N GLU A 394 6.44 1.05 25.32
CA GLU A 394 5.74 1.04 24.04
C GLU A 394 6.52 1.84 22.99
N MET A 395 6.50 1.37 21.75
CA MET A 395 7.17 2.04 20.64
C MET A 395 6.45 1.82 19.32
N TRP A 396 6.66 2.76 18.40
CA TRP A 396 6.12 2.74 17.06
C TRP A 396 7.25 2.45 16.08
N VAL A 397 7.12 1.38 15.29
CA VAL A 397 8.14 1.02 14.28
C VAL A 397 7.99 1.91 13.06
N ILE A 398 8.96 2.78 12.81
CA ILE A 398 8.95 3.75 11.69
C ILE A 398 9.80 3.29 10.49
N SER A 399 10.76 2.39 10.72
CA SER A 399 11.53 1.71 9.67
C SER A 399 11.70 0.22 10.00
N PRO A 400 11.53 -0.70 9.03
CA PRO A 400 11.75 -2.13 9.26
C PRO A 400 13.24 -2.51 9.33
N THR A 401 14.13 -1.67 8.80
CA THR A 401 15.58 -1.85 8.90
C THR A 401 16.11 -0.95 10.01
N GLY A 402 16.75 -1.55 11.03
CA GLY A 402 17.58 -0.81 11.98
C GLY A 402 18.76 -0.14 11.28
N PRO A 403 19.46 0.79 11.96
CA PRO A 403 20.78 1.19 11.50
C PRO A 403 21.70 -0.04 11.47
N ASP A 404 22.35 -0.26 10.33
CA ASP A 404 23.48 -1.21 10.21
C ASP A 404 24.66 -0.79 11.09
#